data_AF-A0A529KKD8-F1
#
_entry.id   AF-A0A529KKD8-F1
#
_cell.length_a   1.000
_cell.length_b   1.000
_cell.length_c   1.000
_cell.angle_alpha   90.00
_cell.angle_beta   90.00
_cell.angle_gamma   90.00
#
_symmetry.space_group_name_H-M   'P 1'
#
loop_
_entity.id
_entity.type
_entity.pdbx_description
1 polymer ?
#
loop_
_entity_poly.entity_id
_entity_poly.type
_entity_poly.pdbx_seq_one_letter_code
_entity_poly.pdbx_strand_id
1 'polypeptide(L)'
;DDDAQALIAEIERALSQNATDVSPVVLAAMDVRRHMRSLLTHNAIELPVLSFQELAQEFNVQPLATITGRSGIARNVSQSLPAAQAKAGQEAAS
;
A
#
# COMPACT_ATOMS: atom_id res chain seq x y z
N ASP A 1 -12.02 15.78 -11.09
CA ASP A 1 -12.12 15.42 -9.68
C ASP A 1 -10.71 15.47 -9.12
N ASP A 2 -10.44 16.40 -8.22
CA ASP A 2 -9.09 16.72 -7.75
C ASP A 2 -8.48 15.57 -6.95
N ASP A 3 -9.30 14.80 -6.24
CA ASP A 3 -8.85 13.64 -5.45
C ASP A 3 -8.40 12.49 -6.34
N ALA A 4 -9.12 12.24 -7.44
CA ALA A 4 -8.74 11.24 -8.42
C ALA A 4 -7.38 11.59 -9.08
N GLN A 5 -7.17 12.86 -9.41
CA GLN A 5 -5.89 13.33 -9.95
C GLN A 5 -4.76 13.25 -8.93
N ALA A 6 -5.04 13.56 -7.66
CA ALA A 6 -4.07 13.38 -6.58
C ALA A 6 -3.65 11.90 -6.42
N LEU A 7 -4.60 10.97 -6.55
CA LEU A 7 -4.33 9.54 -6.47
C LEU A 7 -3.43 9.07 -7.63
N ILE A 8 -3.71 9.54 -8.85
CA ILE A 8 -2.90 9.23 -10.05
C ILE A 8 -1.48 9.76 -9.89
N ALA A 9 -1.32 11.02 -9.49
CA ALA A 9 -0.01 11.62 -9.27
C ALA A 9 0.81 10.87 -8.20
N GLU A 10 0.16 10.38 -7.14
CA GLU A 10 0.81 9.57 -6.11
C GLU A 10 1.26 8.20 -6.64
N ILE A 11 0.46 7.56 -7.51
CA ILE A 11 0.80 6.29 -8.16
C ILE A 11 2.00 6.46 -9.10
N GLU A 12 1.99 7.47 -9.97
CA GLU A 12 3.10 7.75 -10.89
C GLU A 12 4.40 8.04 -10.14
N ARG A 13 4.31 8.82 -9.05
CA ARG A 13 5.43 9.08 -8.16
C ARG A 13 5.96 7.79 -7.53
N ALA A 14 5.07 6.93 -7.04
CA ALA A 14 5.45 5.65 -6.42
C ALA A 14 6.15 4.72 -7.42
N LEU A 15 5.65 4.64 -8.66
CA LEU A 15 6.26 3.84 -9.73
C LEU A 15 7.65 4.36 -10.11
N SER A 16 7.82 5.68 -10.15
CA SER A 16 9.11 6.32 -10.47
C SER A 16 10.16 6.15 -9.37
N GLN A 17 9.74 6.13 -8.10
CA GLN A 17 10.63 6.01 -6.94
C GLN A 17 11.01 4.57 -6.59
N ASN A 18 10.17 3.60 -6.96
CA ASN A 18 10.35 2.19 -6.61
C ASN A 18 10.66 1.35 -7.84
N ALA A 19 11.62 1.80 -8.66
CA ALA A 19 12.12 1.02 -9.77
C ALA A 19 12.60 -0.35 -9.27
N THR A 20 11.97 -1.40 -9.77
CA THR A 20 12.26 -2.78 -9.43
C THR A 20 12.40 -3.60 -10.71
N ASP A 21 13.14 -4.69 -10.66
CA ASP A 21 13.31 -5.62 -11.78
C ASP A 21 12.03 -6.42 -12.09
N VAL A 22 10.98 -6.24 -11.27
CA VAL A 22 9.72 -6.98 -11.36
C VAL A 22 8.58 -6.02 -11.70
N SER A 23 7.61 -6.47 -12.51
CA SER A 23 6.45 -5.63 -12.83
C SER A 23 5.58 -5.37 -11.58
N PRO A 24 5.38 -4.12 -11.16
CA PRO A 24 4.58 -3.81 -9.98
C PRO A 24 3.09 -4.10 -10.23
N VAL A 25 2.32 -4.22 -9.14
CA VAL A 25 0.87 -4.40 -9.18
C VAL A 25 0.20 -3.49 -8.16
N VAL A 26 -1.04 -3.07 -8.42
CA VAL A 26 -1.91 -2.47 -7.39
C VAL A 26 -2.59 -3.58 -6.63
N LEU A 27 -2.51 -3.51 -5.30
CA LEU A 27 -3.28 -4.38 -4.42
C LEU A 27 -4.40 -3.56 -3.78
N ALA A 28 -5.64 -3.96 -4.04
CA ALA A 28 -6.84 -3.26 -3.61
C ALA A 28 -7.85 -4.22 -2.96
N ALA A 29 -8.78 -3.69 -2.18
CA ALA A 29 -9.91 -4.50 -1.71
C ALA A 29 -10.79 -4.93 -2.91
N MET A 30 -11.41 -6.11 -2.81
CA MET A 30 -12.13 -6.73 -3.94
C MET A 30 -13.25 -5.85 -4.51
N ASP A 31 -13.95 -5.13 -3.63
CA ASP A 31 -15.08 -4.28 -3.95
C ASP A 31 -14.68 -3.01 -4.71
N VAL A 32 -13.51 -2.44 -4.41
CA VAL A 32 -12.98 -1.23 -5.07
C VAL A 32 -12.12 -1.56 -6.29
N ARG A 33 -11.73 -2.83 -6.49
CA ARG A 33 -10.83 -3.26 -7.56
C ARG A 33 -11.26 -2.81 -8.96
N ARG A 34 -12.55 -2.96 -9.29
CA ARG A 34 -13.11 -2.53 -10.60
C ARG A 34 -13.01 -1.03 -10.82
N HIS A 35 -13.18 -0.24 -9.76
CA HIS A 35 -13.09 1.21 -9.80
C HIS A 35 -11.64 1.65 -9.98
N MET A 36 -10.71 1.00 -9.27
CA MET A 36 -9.28 1.24 -9.48
C MET A 36 -8.84 0.93 -10.90
N ARG A 37 -9.24 -0.23 -11.44
CA ARG A 37 -8.91 -0.58 -12.83
C ARG A 37 -9.45 0.47 -13.81
N SER A 38 -10.69 0.90 -13.63
CA SER A 38 -11.31 1.93 -14.47
C SER A 38 -10.53 3.25 -14.38
N LEU A 39 -10.18 3.69 -13.17
CA LEU A 39 -9.41 4.92 -12.94
C LEU A 39 -8.04 4.86 -13.64
N LEU A 40 -7.31 3.75 -13.51
CA LEU A 40 -5.99 3.59 -14.16
C LEU A 40 -6.12 3.60 -15.68
N THR A 41 -7.06 2.84 -16.23
CA THR A 41 -7.29 2.79 -17.68
C THR A 41 -7.70 4.14 -18.26
N HIS A 42 -8.56 4.90 -17.57
CA HIS A 42 -8.94 6.25 -17.98
C HIS A 42 -7.76 7.24 -18.00
N ASN A 43 -6.72 6.99 -17.22
CA ASN A 43 -5.49 7.80 -17.17
C ASN A 43 -4.31 7.13 -17.90
N ALA A 44 -4.58 6.15 -18.78
CA ALA A 44 -3.57 5.44 -19.58
C ALA A 44 -2.45 4.75 -18.78
N ILE A 45 -2.75 4.32 -17.55
CA ILE A 45 -1.83 3.55 -16.71
C ILE A 45 -2.16 2.05 -16.82
N GLU A 46 -1.24 1.29 -17.41
CA GLU A 46 -1.37 -0.16 -17.57
C GLU A 46 -0.78 -0.94 -16.40
N LEU A 47 -1.44 -0.85 -15.23
CA LEU A 47 -1.02 -1.57 -14.02
C LEU A 47 -2.05 -2.65 -13.64
N PRO A 48 -1.64 -3.91 -13.40
CA PRO A 48 -2.54 -4.95 -12.89
C PRO A 48 -3.14 -4.53 -11.54
N VAL A 49 -4.41 -4.82 -11.33
CA VAL A 49 -5.09 -4.57 -10.05
C VAL A 49 -5.58 -5.89 -9.51
N LEU A 50 -5.00 -6.32 -8.39
CA LEU A 50 -5.30 -7.56 -7.69
C LEU A 50 -5.90 -7.26 -6.32
N SER A 51 -6.44 -8.28 -5.68
CA SER A 51 -6.84 -8.30 -4.29
C SER A 51 -6.12 -9.41 -3.52
N PHE A 52 -6.01 -9.26 -2.20
CA PHE A 52 -5.36 -10.27 -1.36
C PHE A 52 -6.02 -11.66 -1.47
N GLN A 53 -7.32 -11.73 -1.76
CA GLN A 53 -8.04 -13.00 -1.89
C GLN A 53 -7.66 -13.78 -3.16
N GLU A 54 -7.02 -13.13 -4.13
CA GLU A 54 -6.53 -13.77 -5.37
C GLU A 54 -5.11 -14.33 -5.24
N LEU A 55 -4.43 -14.03 -4.13
CA LEU A 55 -3.07 -14.49 -3.87
C LEU A 55 -3.12 -15.80 -3.09
N ALA A 56 -2.29 -16.77 -3.50
CA ALA A 56 -2.11 -17.99 -2.73
C ALA A 56 -1.42 -17.68 -1.40
N GLN A 57 -1.81 -18.37 -0.33
CA GLN A 57 -1.40 -18.05 1.05
C GLN A 57 0.09 -18.28 1.29
N GLU A 58 0.75 -19.08 0.46
CA GLU A 58 2.19 -19.34 0.49
C GLU A 58 3.04 -18.17 -0.02
N PHE A 59 2.46 -17.15 -0.65
CA PHE A 59 3.21 -16.01 -1.17
C PHE A 59 3.30 -14.87 -0.16
N ASN A 60 4.54 -14.38 0.05
CA ASN A 60 4.79 -13.16 0.79
C ASN A 60 4.59 -11.94 -0.11
N VAL A 61 3.84 -10.95 0.38
CA VAL A 61 3.62 -9.68 -0.33
C VAL A 61 4.58 -8.62 0.22
N GLN A 62 5.39 -8.05 -0.65
CA GLN A 62 6.25 -6.91 -0.31
C GLN A 62 5.56 -5.59 -0.75
N PRO A 63 5.25 -4.68 0.19
CA PRO A 63 4.74 -3.38 -0.18
C PRO A 63 5.87 -2.50 -0.75
N LEU A 64 5.67 -1.97 -1.97
CA LEU A 64 6.59 -1.00 -2.58
C LEU A 64 6.23 0.43 -2.18
N ALA A 65 4.93 0.73 -2.07
CA ALA A 65 4.41 2.01 -1.63
C ALA A 65 2.98 1.85 -1.09
N THR A 66 2.51 2.82 -0.32
CA THR A 66 1.10 2.96 0.05
C THR A 66 0.55 4.26 -0.53
N ILE A 67 -0.56 4.17 -1.25
CA ILE A 67 -1.23 5.31 -1.89
C ILE A 67 -2.36 5.77 -0.96
N THR A 68 -2.38 7.05 -0.58
CA THR A 68 -3.29 7.57 0.45
C THR A 68 -4.27 8.61 -0.05
N GLY A 69 -4.15 9.07 -1.30
CA GLY A 69 -5.11 9.96 -1.95
C GLY A 69 -5.16 11.38 -1.36
N ARG A 70 -4.30 11.69 -0.39
CA ARG A 70 -4.15 13.05 0.12
C ARG A 70 -2.94 13.69 -0.51
N SER A 71 -3.21 14.58 -1.46
CA SER A 71 -2.24 15.59 -1.90
C SER A 71 -1.91 16.46 -0.68
N GLY A 72 -0.89 16.11 0.12
CA GLY A 72 -0.35 17.02 1.13
C GLY A 72 0.28 16.49 2.42
N ILE A 73 0.21 15.19 2.78
CA ILE A 73 0.85 14.74 4.04
C ILE A 73 1.49 13.37 3.87
N ALA A 74 2.76 13.37 3.46
CA ALA A 74 3.64 12.22 3.53
C ALA A 74 3.87 11.85 5.01
N ARG A 75 2.95 11.06 5.58
CA ARG A 75 3.21 10.35 6.83
C ARG A 75 4.11 9.17 6.49
N ASN A 76 5.39 9.33 6.78
CA ASN A 76 6.42 8.31 6.65
C ASN A 76 6.05 7.10 7.51
N VAL A 77 5.39 6.08 6.93
CA VAL A 77 5.05 4.82 7.64
C VAL A 77 6.23 3.85 7.55
N SER A 78 7.43 4.35 7.83
CA SER A 78 8.53 3.52 8.32
C SER A 78 8.43 3.50 9.85
N GLN A 79 7.34 2.95 10.36
CA GLN A 79 7.25 2.61 11.78
C GLN A 79 6.95 1.12 11.86
N SER A 80 8.02 0.35 11.74
CA SER A 80 8.11 -1.05 12.13
C SER A 80 7.42 -1.24 13.48
N LEU A 81 6.65 -2.33 13.61
CA LEU A 81 5.92 -2.69 14.81
C LEU A 81 6.77 -2.57 16.09
N PRO A 82 6.17 -2.17 17.22
CA PRO A 82 6.89 -1.91 18.47
C PRO A 82 7.57 -3.18 18.99
N ALA A 83 8.80 -3.04 19.46
CA ALA A 83 9.48 -4.07 20.25
C ALA A 83 8.59 -4.44 21.43
N ALA A 84 8.20 -5.71 21.50
CA ALA A 84 7.43 -6.28 22.60
C ALA A 84 8.10 -5.90 23.93
N GLN A 85 7.46 -5.01 24.71
CA GLN A 85 7.94 -4.63 26.02
C GLN A 85 7.79 -5.82 26.96
N ALA A 86 8.92 -6.41 27.34
CA ALA A 86 9.04 -7.27 28.49
C ALA A 86 8.64 -6.49 29.75
N LYS A 87 7.45 -6.78 30.29
CA LYS A 87 7.12 -6.48 31.69
C LYS A 87 6.52 -7.73 32.32
N ALA A 88 7.39 -8.67 32.66
CA ALA A 88 7.10 -9.74 33.59
C ALA A 88 7.88 -9.47 34.88
N GLY A 89 7.15 -9.36 35.99
CA GLY A 89 7.67 -9.62 37.33
C GLY A 89 8.17 -8.40 38.10
N GLN A 90 7.24 -7.64 38.71
CA GLN A 90 7.54 -7.06 40.03
C GLN A 90 6.25 -6.81 40.83
N GLU A 91 5.63 -7.91 41.29
CA GLU A 91 4.78 -7.93 42.47
C GLU A 91 5.21 -9.12 43.31
N ALA A 92 6.26 -8.93 44.10
CA ALA A 92 6.64 -9.76 45.22
C ALA A 92 7.58 -8.96 46.12
N ALA A 93 7.03 -8.32 47.16
CA ALA A 93 7.64 -8.19 48.49
C ALA A 93 6.80 -7.20 49.32
N SER A 94 6.10 -7.79 50.29
CA SER A 94 5.82 -7.36 51.67
C SER A 94 5.93 -5.88 52.04
#